data_AF-A0A3D2VYU4-F1
#
_entry.id   AF-A0A3D2VYU4-F1
#
_cell.length_a   1.000
_cell.length_b   1.000
_cell.length_c   1.000
_cell.angle_alpha   90.00
_cell.angle_beta   90.00
_cell.angle_gamma   90.00
#
_symmetry.space_group_name_H-M   'P 1'
#
loop_
_entity.id
_entity.type
_entity.pdbx_description
1 polymer ?
#
loop_
_entity_poly.entity_id
_entity_poly.type
_entity_poly.pdbx_seq_one_letter_code
_entity_poly.pdbx_strand_id
1 'polypeptide(L)' 'MGGSQEIETTAFLVGDEVIVVEAETYVGLSILGESATIRRIANEVAKRCRKGALTPTEDKR' A
#
# COMPACT_ATOMS: atom_id res chain seq x y z
N MET A 1 -19.65 -0.18 -22.00
CA MET A 1 -18.51 0.30 -21.19
C MET A 1 -18.91 0.14 -19.74
N GLY A 2 -18.29 -0.79 -19.04
CA GLY A 2 -18.60 -1.10 -17.64
C GLY A 2 -17.47 -1.95 -17.10
N GLY A 3 -16.33 -1.32 -16.85
CA GLY A 3 -15.27 -1.97 -16.08
C GLY A 3 -15.70 -1.95 -14.62
N SER A 4 -15.78 -3.13 -14.01
CA SER A 4 -15.97 -3.26 -12.56
C SER A 4 -14.81 -2.56 -11.86
N GLN A 5 -15.07 -1.50 -11.10
CA GLN A 5 -14.09 -1.00 -10.15
C GLN A 5 -14.18 -1.89 -8.93
N GLU A 6 -13.18 -2.74 -8.75
CA GLU A 6 -13.02 -3.54 -7.54
C GLU A 6 -12.14 -2.75 -6.57
N ILE A 7 -12.69 -2.50 -5.38
CA ILE A 7 -11.99 -1.96 -4.22
C ILE A 7 -11.68 -3.15 -3.30
N GLU A 8 -10.40 -3.41 -3.07
CA GLU A 8 -9.94 -4.40 -2.12
C GLU A 8 -9.43 -3.70 -0.87
N THR A 9 -10.02 -4.02 0.28
CA THR A 9 -9.65 -3.45 1.57
C THR A 9 -9.05 -4.53 2.46
N THR A 10 -7.84 -4.30 2.96
CA THR A 10 -7.17 -5.19 3.92
C THR A 10 -6.74 -4.39 5.14
N ALA A 11 -7.01 -4.93 6.33
CA ALA A 11 -6.54 -4.36 7.59
C ALA A 11 -5.49 -5.26 8.23
N PHE A 12 -4.42 -4.67 8.77
CA PHE A 12 -3.37 -5.39 9.49
C PHE A 12 -2.85 -4.59 10.68
N LEU A 13 -2.20 -5.30 11.59
CA LEU A 13 -1.59 -4.69 12.78
C LEU A 13 -0.13 -4.33 12.52
N VAL A 14 0.26 -3.13 12.95
CA VAL A 14 1.65 -2.69 13.03
C VAL A 14 1.92 -2.30 14.48
N GLY A 15 2.48 -3.24 15.25
CA GLY A 15 2.51 -3.12 16.71
C GLY A 15 1.09 -3.18 17.27
N ASP A 16 0.71 -2.15 18.03
CA ASP A 16 -0.62 -2.03 18.65
C ASP A 16 -1.61 -1.19 17.80
N GLU A 17 -1.21 -0.80 16.59
CA GLU A 17 -2.01 0.05 15.71
C GLU A 17 -2.59 -0.73 14.53
N VAL A 18 -3.85 -0.43 14.19
CA VAL A 18 -4.52 -0.97 13.01
C VAL A 18 -4.24 -0.04 11.83
N ILE A 19 -3.72 -0.63 10.75
CA ILE A 19 -3.51 0.03 9.47
C ILE A 19 -4.46 -0.60 8.46
N VAL A 20 -5.16 0.25 7.70
CA VAL A 20 -6.05 -0.17 6.63
C VAL A 20 -5.44 0.23 5.31
N VAL A 21 -5.41 -0.70 4.35
CA VAL A 21 -4.97 -0.47 2.98
C VAL A 21 -6.16 -0.71 2.07
N GLU A 22 -6.43 0.26 1.22
CA GLU A 22 -7.44 0.20 0.18
C GLU A 22 -6.73 0.25 -1.17
N ALA A 23 -6.95 -0.76 -2.00
CA ALA A 23 -6.48 -0.80 -3.38
C ALA A 23 -7.69 -0.67 -4.30
N GLU A 24 -7.73 0.37 -5.10
CA GLU A 24 -8.75 0.55 -6.12
C GLU A 24 -8.13 0.34 -7.50
N THR A 25 -8.74 -0.58 -8.25
CA THR A 25 -8.28 -0.92 -9.59
C THR A 25 -8.23 0.35 -10.45
N TYR A 26 -7.07 0.65 -11.05
CA TYR A 26 -6.77 1.83 -11.89
C TYR A 26 -6.65 3.19 -11.20
N VAL A 27 -6.99 3.33 -9.91
CA VAL A 27 -6.92 4.61 -9.19
C VAL A 27 -5.69 4.69 -8.29
N GLY A 28 -5.40 3.63 -7.54
CA GLY A 28 -4.19 3.57 -6.73
C GLY A 28 -4.38 2.87 -5.39
N LEU A 29 -3.47 3.18 -4.46
CA LEU A 29 -3.38 2.59 -3.13
C LEU A 29 -3.48 3.68 -2.06
N SER A 30 -4.44 3.54 -1.17
CA SER A 30 -4.64 4.40 0.00
C SER A 30 -4.26 3.64 1.27
N ILE A 31 -3.56 4.31 2.19
CA ILE A 31 -3.20 3.76 3.50
C ILE A 31 -3.78 4.67 4.58
N LEU A 32 -4.60 4.11 5.45
CA LEU A 32 -5.26 4.81 6.55
C LEU A 32 -4.79 4.26 7.90
N GLY A 33 -4.62 5.16 8.87
CA GLY A 33 -4.11 4.83 10.20
C GLY A 33 -3.75 6.09 10.99
N GLU A 34 -3.11 5.90 12.14
CA GLU A 34 -2.61 7.01 12.97
C GLU A 34 -1.59 7.85 12.19
N SER A 35 -1.68 9.18 12.31
CA SER A 35 -0.97 10.11 11.44
C SER A 35 0.55 10.02 11.57
N ALA A 36 1.10 9.81 12.76
CA ALA A 36 2.53 9.62 12.95
C ALA A 36 3.02 8.31 12.31
N THR A 37 2.25 7.22 12.41
CA THR A 37 2.57 5.95 11.76
C THR A 37 2.49 6.02 10.24
N ILE A 38 1.44 6.65 9.68
CA ILE A 38 1.34 6.86 8.23
C ILE A 38 2.51 7.70 7.71
N ARG A 39 2.91 8.75 8.42
CA ARG A 39 4.10 9.55 8.05
C ARG A 39 5.39 8.73 8.06
N ARG A 40 5.56 7.83 9.02
CA ARG A 40 6.72 6.92 9.07
C ARG A 40 6.72 5.95 7.87
N ILE A 41 5.57 5.33 7.58
CA ILE A 41 5.41 4.44 6.43
C ILE A 41 5.74 5.18 5.13
N ALA A 42 5.18 6.38 4.92
CA ALA A 42 5.44 7.19 3.72
C ALA A 42 6.93 7.51 3.54
N ASN A 43 7.63 7.88 4.63
CA ASN A 43 9.06 8.15 4.60
C ASN A 43 9.89 6.93 4.22
N GLU A 44 9.55 5.75 4.76
CA GLU A 44 10.26 4.50 4.44
C GLU A 44 10.00 4.05 3.00
N VAL A 45 8.75 4.15 2.52
CA VAL A 45 8.42 3.88 1.12
C VAL A 45 9.20 4.83 0.20
N ALA A 46 9.22 6.13 0.48
CA ALA A 46 9.96 7.10 -0.32
C ALA A 46 11.48 6.83 -0.34
N LYS A 47 12.06 6.42 0.80
CA LYS A 47 13.46 5.99 0.87
C LYS A 47 13.72 4.75 0.00
N ARG A 48 12.83 3.76 0.04
CA ARG A 48 12.96 2.52 -0.74
C ARG A 48 12.82 2.79 -2.24
N CYS A 49 11.84 3.58 -2.66
CA CYS A 49 11.66 3.93 -4.07
C CYS A 49 12.85 4.72 -4.64
N ARG A 50 13.46 5.62 -3.84
CA ARG A 50 14.66 6.38 -4.26
C ARG A 50 15.93 5.55 -4.38
N LYS A 51 16.04 4.43 -3.66
CA LYS A 51 17.22 3.55 -3.72
C LYS A 51 17.24 2.61 -4.94
N GLY A 52 16.17 2.59 -5.74
CA GLY A 52 16.08 1.82 -6.98
C GLY A 52 15.81 0.34 -6.75
N ALA A 53 14.93 -0.21 -7.59
CA ALA A 53 14.55 -1.62 -7.70
C ALA A 53 13.66 -2.19 -6.58
N LEU A 54 12.36 -1.87 -6.63
CA LEU A 54 11.40 -2.97 -6.51
C LEU A 54 11.58 -3.80 -7.80
N THR A 55 12.51 -4.75 -7.79
CA THR A 55 12.48 -5.83 -8.78
C THR A 55 11.11 -6.48 -8.64
N PRO A 56 10.29 -6.55 -9.71
CA PRO A 56 9.14 -7.42 -9.70
C PRO A 56 9.68 -8.81 -9.35
N THR A 57 9.27 -9.37 -8.21
CA THR A 57 9.47 -10.79 -7.98
C THR A 57 8.73 -11.50 -9.10
N GLU A 58 9.47 -12.03 -10.07
CA GLU A 58 8.92 -12.93 -11.07
C GLU A 58 8.19 -14.05 -10.33
N ASP A 59 6.87 -14.04 -10.44
CA ASP A 59 6.02 -15.18 -10.09
C ASP A 59 6.37 -16.28 -11.10
N LYS A 60 7.32 -17.14 -10.71
CA LYS A 60 7.66 -18.33 -11.47
C LYS A 60 6.50 -19.32 -11.35
N ARG A 61 5.60 -19.28 -12.34
CA ARG A 61 4.79 -20.44 -12.71
C ARG A 61 5.61 -21.44 -13.53
#